data_AF-A0A2V0PAN6-F1
#
_entry.id   AF-A0A2V0PAN6-F1
#
_cell.length_a   1.000
_cell.length_b   1.000
_cell.length_c   1.000
_cell.angle_alpha   90.00
_cell.angle_beta   90.00
_cell.angle_gamma   90.00
#
_symmetry.space_group_name_H-M   'P 1'
#
loop_
_entity.id
_entity.type
_entity.pdbx_description
1 polymer ?
#
loop_
_entity_poly.entity_id
_entity_poly.type
_entity_poly.pdbx_seq_one_letter_code
_entity_poly.pdbx_strand_id
1 'polypeptide(L)'
;MDAAPEAREAAAAAVPPPRDAAALGLRPLSTHATDWRPEQARVSMNLALDGAIVPMLDGSARTDYARVIVLDGFLDEPTRAGLLDFLTGRPGWRGPEPPPANWERATCDAAPAAEAAGGAAASGPGSAAGGGAIERQRRTWGLRDEALARFAATDLPAKLEVHSRLARLYPEAVFAHMPSHEIQAHAQGPGGGGSEAAGPRRGGAGEGRDAKRPRLAGAEAGAAAAAGGGGEEGSDGDGEGGSGLAEGGGGREEGGSGGDSGDDGGAPAVDCAQWVANAAVAGDAFSWHVDADPCSLPDSPWTRRVGRYFNREPWRPVFVSLLVYLDASWPRGHDAETLVLDCGTDTGVFIRPKPGRAVLMHQDAVHRLSPPSLAAGRPRYSLVWKLVMLPRDGWPSSSGGGGSGGGGGGGGGGGGAVCLSRPEWGEPVYFGSAARLRALVKSRAAEGAAAAAARPPRPKEAGGGAAAASPLPAQQTAHTDGFVK
;
A
#
# COMPACT_ATOMS: atom_id res chain seq x y z
N MET A 1 45.70 -27.46 -17.67
CA MET A 1 44.74 -28.31 -16.94
C MET A 1 43.70 -27.39 -16.37
N ASP A 2 42.75 -27.04 -17.23
CA ASP A 2 41.63 -26.17 -16.89
C ASP A 2 40.64 -27.00 -16.05
N ALA A 3 40.43 -26.56 -14.81
CA ALA A 3 39.38 -27.13 -13.98
C ALA A 3 38.04 -26.75 -14.64
N ALA A 4 37.34 -27.76 -15.14
CA ALA A 4 35.99 -27.62 -15.64
C ALA A 4 35.11 -26.96 -14.56
N PRO A 5 34.28 -25.96 -14.91
CA PRO A 5 33.29 -25.45 -13.98
C PRO A 5 32.25 -26.55 -13.83
N GLU A 6 32.34 -27.32 -12.74
CA GLU A 6 31.30 -28.24 -12.33
C GLU A 6 29.97 -27.49 -12.31
N ALA A 7 29.08 -27.98 -13.16
CA ALA A 7 27.70 -27.57 -13.26
C ALA A 7 27.07 -27.61 -11.86
N ARG A 8 26.89 -26.43 -11.26
CA ARG A 8 25.87 -26.22 -10.22
C ARG A 8 24.49 -26.26 -10.89
N GLU A 9 24.15 -27.43 -11.42
CA GLU A 9 22.79 -27.82 -11.73
C GLU A 9 22.11 -28.16 -10.41
N ALA A 10 21.88 -27.12 -9.60
CA ALA A 10 20.93 -27.20 -8.51
C ALA A 10 19.55 -27.20 -9.17
N ALA A 11 19.08 -28.39 -9.53
CA ALA A 11 17.66 -28.64 -9.72
C ALA A 11 16.94 -27.96 -8.55
N ALA A 12 16.07 -27.00 -8.87
CA ALA A 12 15.23 -26.33 -7.89
C ALA A 12 14.29 -27.38 -7.29
N ALA A 13 14.77 -28.12 -6.30
CA ALA A 13 13.93 -28.96 -5.47
C ALA A 13 12.81 -28.07 -4.95
N ALA A 14 11.57 -28.47 -5.20
CA ALA A 14 10.38 -27.74 -4.78
C ALA A 14 10.52 -27.45 -3.28
N VAL A 15 10.78 -26.18 -2.95
CA VAL A 15 10.91 -25.74 -1.56
C VAL A 15 9.55 -26.00 -0.91
N PRO A 16 9.47 -26.81 0.17
CA PRO A 16 8.20 -27.09 0.82
C PRO A 16 7.56 -25.77 1.27
N PRO A 17 6.22 -25.62 1.15
CA PRO A 17 5.55 -24.38 1.55
C PRO A 17 5.81 -24.11 3.03
N PRO A 18 6.02 -22.85 3.44
CA PRO A 18 6.15 -22.50 4.85
C PRO A 18 4.87 -22.93 5.56
N ARG A 19 5.02 -23.48 6.78
CA ARG A 19 3.92 -24.03 7.58
C ARG A 19 2.76 -23.03 7.74
N ASP A 20 3.05 -21.74 7.66
CA ASP A 20 2.08 -20.67 7.90
C ASP A 20 1.28 -20.25 6.65
N ALA A 21 1.79 -20.43 5.42
CA ALA A 21 1.01 -20.08 4.23
C ALA A 21 -0.26 -20.94 4.14
N ALA A 22 -0.11 -22.25 4.33
CA ALA A 22 -1.23 -23.19 4.34
C ALA A 22 -2.20 -22.92 5.51
N ALA A 23 -1.69 -22.58 6.69
CA ALA A 23 -2.51 -22.20 7.84
C ALA A 23 -3.35 -20.94 7.57
N LEU A 24 -2.84 -20.04 6.73
CA LEU A 24 -3.54 -18.84 6.28
C LEU A 24 -4.42 -19.06 5.05
N GLY A 25 -4.57 -20.29 4.55
CA GLY A 25 -5.32 -20.58 3.32
C GLY A 25 -4.66 -20.01 2.05
N LEU A 26 -3.41 -19.58 2.14
CA LEU A 26 -2.67 -18.98 1.04
C LEU A 26 -2.00 -20.08 0.20
N ARG A 27 -2.07 -19.91 -1.11
CA ARG A 27 -1.35 -20.74 -2.08
C ARG A 27 -0.11 -19.98 -2.54
N PRO A 28 1.10 -20.48 -2.28
CA PRO A 28 2.31 -19.90 -2.86
C PRO A 28 2.20 -19.80 -4.38
N LEU A 29 2.81 -18.76 -4.96
CA LEU A 29 2.86 -18.59 -6.40
C LEU A 29 3.53 -19.80 -7.06
N SER A 30 2.91 -20.33 -8.12
CA SER A 30 3.55 -21.34 -8.97
C SER A 30 4.78 -20.75 -9.66
N THR A 31 5.90 -21.46 -9.61
CA THR A 31 7.17 -21.08 -10.23
C THR A 31 7.68 -22.18 -11.13
N HIS A 32 8.56 -21.84 -12.06
CA HIS A 32 9.33 -22.77 -12.88
C HIS A 32 10.85 -22.47 -12.83
N ALA A 33 11.68 -23.35 -13.37
CA ALA A 33 13.12 -23.09 -13.46
C ALA A 33 13.37 -21.88 -14.37
N THR A 34 14.21 -20.95 -13.91
CA THR A 34 14.59 -19.76 -14.67
C THR A 34 16.09 -19.51 -14.53
N ASP A 35 16.69 -19.07 -15.64
CA ASP A 35 18.07 -18.60 -15.72
C ASP A 35 18.18 -17.11 -15.32
N TRP A 36 17.05 -16.44 -15.08
CA TRP A 36 17.03 -15.06 -14.65
C TRP A 36 17.72 -14.90 -13.30
N ARG A 37 18.49 -13.82 -13.17
CA ARG A 37 19.21 -13.48 -11.94
C ARG A 37 18.85 -12.08 -11.45
N PRO A 38 18.76 -11.84 -10.13
CA PRO A 38 18.44 -10.51 -9.58
C PRO A 38 19.28 -9.36 -10.15
N GLU A 39 20.56 -9.61 -10.48
CA GLU A 39 21.49 -8.60 -10.99
C GLU A 39 21.15 -8.14 -12.43
N GLN A 40 20.30 -8.89 -13.14
CA GLN A 40 19.80 -8.49 -14.46
C GLN A 40 18.78 -7.35 -14.37
N ALA A 41 18.14 -7.17 -13.21
CA ALA A 41 17.30 -6.01 -12.95
C ALA A 41 18.13 -4.89 -12.30
N ARG A 42 17.99 -3.68 -12.84
CA ARG A 42 18.57 -2.47 -12.24
C ARG A 42 17.54 -1.76 -11.37
N VAL A 43 17.87 -1.54 -10.10
CA VAL A 43 17.07 -0.69 -9.21
C VAL A 43 17.23 0.76 -9.66
N SER A 44 16.17 1.32 -10.23
CA SER A 44 16.12 2.71 -10.69
C SER A 44 15.51 3.66 -9.66
N MET A 45 14.81 3.12 -8.66
CA MET A 45 14.26 3.84 -7.52
C MET A 45 14.14 2.88 -6.33
N ASN A 46 14.59 3.33 -5.17
CA ASN A 46 14.38 2.69 -3.87
C ASN A 46 13.91 3.78 -2.89
N LEU A 47 12.60 3.87 -2.67
CA LEU A 47 11.96 5.01 -2.01
C LEU A 47 11.27 4.59 -0.70
N ALA A 48 11.39 5.45 0.31
CA ALA A 48 10.56 5.49 1.51
C ALA A 48 9.67 6.73 1.46
N LEU A 49 8.37 6.57 1.68
CA LEU A 49 7.41 7.67 1.85
C LEU A 49 6.40 7.30 2.94
N ASP A 50 5.47 8.21 3.24
CA ASP A 50 4.41 8.03 4.25
C ASP A 50 4.98 7.58 5.60
N GLY A 51 5.89 8.40 6.15
CA GLY A 51 6.51 8.13 7.44
C GLY A 51 5.54 8.33 8.60
N ALA A 52 5.26 7.29 9.35
CA ALA A 52 4.38 7.33 10.53
C ALA A 52 5.02 6.69 11.76
N ILE A 53 4.56 7.09 12.94
CA ILE A 53 4.79 6.35 14.20
C ILE A 53 3.54 5.52 14.47
N VAL A 54 3.67 4.20 14.46
CA VAL A 54 2.54 3.28 14.65
C VAL A 54 2.68 2.54 15.98
N PRO A 55 1.57 2.35 16.72
CA PRO A 55 1.60 1.58 17.97
C PRO A 55 1.82 0.10 17.68
N MET A 56 2.45 -0.60 18.63
CA MET A 56 2.63 -2.05 18.65
C MET A 56 1.76 -2.68 19.74
N LEU A 57 1.52 -3.99 19.64
CA LEU A 57 0.66 -4.72 20.59
C LEU A 57 1.20 -4.75 22.03
N ASP A 58 2.51 -4.59 22.21
CA ASP A 58 3.17 -4.52 23.52
C ASP A 58 3.09 -3.12 24.17
N GLY A 59 2.36 -2.19 23.55
CA GLY A 59 2.21 -0.80 24.01
C GLY A 59 3.36 0.11 23.61
N SER A 60 4.41 -0.41 22.96
CA SER A 60 5.46 0.42 22.39
C SER A 60 5.03 1.00 21.03
N ALA A 61 5.91 1.77 20.39
CA ALA A 61 5.68 2.33 19.07
C ALA A 61 6.89 2.10 18.17
N ARG A 62 6.64 1.97 16.87
CA ARG A 62 7.68 1.84 15.83
C ARG A 62 7.51 2.89 14.77
N THR A 63 8.59 3.23 14.08
CA THR A 63 8.51 3.98 12.84
C THR A 63 8.10 3.05 11.71
N ASP A 64 7.26 3.55 10.83
CA ASP A 64 6.77 2.83 9.67
C ASP A 64 6.89 3.70 8.41
N TYR A 65 7.16 3.07 7.28
CA TYR A 65 7.34 3.75 5.99
C TYR A 65 6.75 2.88 4.87
N ALA A 66 5.91 3.47 4.02
CA ALA A 66 5.57 2.86 2.74
C ALA A 66 6.83 2.79 1.85
N ARG A 67 6.92 1.75 1.01
CA ARG A 67 8.08 1.49 0.15
C ARG A 67 7.63 1.36 -1.29
N VAL A 68 8.43 1.94 -2.18
CA VAL A 68 8.27 1.82 -3.64
C VAL A 68 9.64 1.52 -4.25
N ILE A 69 9.72 0.40 -4.96
CA ILE A 69 10.90 -0.07 -5.65
C ILE A 69 10.61 -0.12 -7.15
N VAL A 70 11.45 0.49 -7.97
CA VAL A 70 11.31 0.45 -9.43
C VAL A 70 12.48 -0.29 -10.05
N LEU A 71 12.19 -1.39 -10.74
CA LEU A 71 13.16 -2.28 -11.35
C LEU A 71 13.11 -2.12 -12.88
N ASP A 72 14.20 -1.65 -13.49
CA ASP A 72 14.38 -1.66 -14.94
C ASP A 72 14.99 -3.00 -15.38
N GLY A 73 14.50 -3.59 -16.48
CA GLY A 73 14.99 -4.89 -16.96
C GLY A 73 14.44 -6.09 -16.17
N PHE A 74 13.38 -5.89 -15.38
CA PHE A 74 12.71 -6.98 -14.66
C PHE A 74 11.96 -7.91 -15.63
N LEU A 75 11.36 -7.38 -16.69
CA LEU A 75 10.79 -8.18 -17.78
C LEU A 75 11.72 -8.16 -18.99
N ASP A 76 11.97 -9.34 -19.55
CA ASP A 76 12.53 -9.43 -20.90
C ASP A 76 11.43 -9.35 -21.95
N GLU A 77 11.85 -9.28 -23.21
CA GLU A 77 10.94 -9.13 -24.34
C GLU A 77 10.00 -10.35 -24.52
N PRO A 78 10.46 -11.61 -24.45
CA PRO A 78 9.56 -12.77 -24.55
C PRO A 78 8.50 -12.80 -23.44
N THR A 79 8.86 -12.51 -22.20
CA THR A 79 7.93 -12.48 -21.07
C THR A 79 6.91 -11.35 -21.25
N ARG A 80 7.37 -10.14 -21.58
CA ARG A 80 6.50 -8.99 -21.85
C ARG A 80 5.50 -9.28 -22.98
N ALA A 81 6.00 -9.78 -24.11
CA ALA A 81 5.17 -10.10 -25.27
C ALA A 81 4.16 -11.20 -24.94
N GLY A 82 4.56 -12.28 -24.27
CA GLY A 82 3.66 -13.36 -23.90
C GLY A 82 2.52 -12.92 -22.97
N LEU A 83 2.78 -12.02 -22.03
CA LEU A 83 1.74 -11.39 -21.20
C LEU A 83 0.80 -10.54 -22.07
N LEU A 84 1.33 -9.63 -22.88
CA LEU A 84 0.52 -8.73 -23.71
C LEU A 84 -0.34 -9.50 -24.74
N ASP A 85 0.22 -10.53 -25.37
CA ASP A 85 -0.46 -11.36 -26.35
C ASP A 85 -1.63 -12.12 -25.71
N PHE A 86 -1.46 -12.62 -24.48
CA PHE A 86 -2.57 -13.19 -23.72
C PHE A 86 -3.66 -12.14 -23.46
N LEU A 87 -3.28 -10.96 -22.95
CA LEU A 87 -4.25 -9.91 -22.61
C LEU A 87 -5.00 -9.39 -23.83
N THR A 88 -4.35 -9.35 -25.00
CA THR A 88 -4.93 -8.82 -26.24
C THR A 88 -5.54 -9.90 -27.13
N GLY A 89 -5.35 -11.17 -26.81
CA GLY A 89 -5.88 -12.32 -27.54
C GLY A 89 -5.21 -12.57 -28.90
N ARG A 90 -4.16 -11.82 -29.26
CA ARG A 90 -3.40 -12.05 -30.49
C ARG A 90 -1.96 -11.51 -30.40
N PRO A 91 -0.99 -12.17 -31.07
CA PRO A 91 0.37 -11.70 -31.14
C PRO A 91 0.52 -10.30 -31.75
N GLY A 92 1.30 -9.45 -31.09
CA GLY A 92 1.75 -8.18 -31.66
C GLY A 92 0.65 -7.13 -31.82
N TRP A 93 -0.37 -7.13 -30.94
CA TRP A 93 -1.42 -6.11 -30.94
C TRP A 93 -0.85 -4.67 -30.89
N ARG A 94 -1.30 -3.82 -31.82
CA ARG A 94 -0.96 -2.38 -31.89
C ARG A 94 -2.17 -1.49 -32.22
N GLY A 95 -3.38 -1.97 -31.94
CA GLY A 95 -4.59 -1.21 -32.22
C GLY A 95 -4.68 0.08 -31.37
N PRO A 96 -5.42 1.10 -31.84
CA PRO A 96 -5.61 2.36 -31.11
C PRO A 96 -6.49 2.20 -29.87
N GLU A 97 -7.21 1.09 -29.76
CA GLU A 97 -8.07 0.74 -28.63
C GLU A 97 -7.72 -0.66 -28.09
N PRO A 98 -8.13 -1.01 -26.86
CA PRO A 98 -8.03 -2.37 -26.35
C PRO A 98 -8.99 -3.32 -27.08
N PRO A 99 -8.61 -4.59 -27.33
CA PRO A 99 -9.46 -5.53 -28.03
C PRO A 99 -10.72 -5.88 -27.22
N PRO A 100 -11.93 -5.68 -27.76
CA PRO A 100 -13.17 -5.84 -26.99
C PRO A 100 -13.43 -7.29 -26.54
N ALA A 101 -12.73 -8.28 -27.09
CA ALA A 101 -12.86 -9.68 -26.69
C ALA A 101 -12.45 -9.92 -25.22
N ASN A 102 -11.44 -9.19 -24.74
CA ASN A 102 -10.91 -9.35 -23.38
C ASN A 102 -11.12 -8.10 -22.51
N TRP A 103 -11.42 -6.96 -23.12
CA TRP A 103 -11.46 -5.68 -22.45
C TRP A 103 -12.86 -5.07 -22.44
N GLU A 104 -13.15 -4.28 -21.41
CA GLU A 104 -14.38 -3.51 -21.29
C GLU A 104 -14.15 -2.19 -20.56
N ARG A 105 -15.01 -1.20 -20.86
CA ARG A 105 -15.06 0.08 -20.12
C ARG A 105 -16.03 -0.02 -18.95
N ALA A 106 -15.70 -0.85 -17.97
CA ALA A 106 -16.53 -1.09 -16.79
C ALA A 106 -15.80 -0.85 -15.46
N THR A 107 -14.47 -0.64 -15.46
CA THR A 107 -13.71 -0.50 -14.23
C THR A 107 -13.90 0.87 -13.58
N CYS A 108 -14.20 0.83 -12.28
CA CYS A 108 -14.45 1.99 -11.44
C CYS A 108 -13.18 2.43 -10.68
N ASP A 109 -12.05 2.56 -11.39
CA ASP A 109 -10.93 3.38 -10.88
C ASP A 109 -11.25 4.89 -10.99
N ALA A 110 -12.45 5.21 -11.50
CA ALA A 110 -12.95 6.56 -11.62
C ALA A 110 -13.28 7.12 -10.24
N ALA A 111 -12.81 8.33 -9.95
CA ALA A 111 -13.27 9.10 -8.81
C ALA A 111 -14.80 9.11 -8.78
N PRO A 112 -15.45 8.89 -7.62
CA PRO A 112 -16.89 9.09 -7.53
C PRO A 112 -17.22 10.48 -8.09
N ALA A 113 -18.24 10.57 -8.94
CA ALA A 113 -18.63 11.83 -9.59
C ALA A 113 -19.10 12.91 -8.58
N ALA A 114 -19.15 12.58 -7.29
CA ALA A 114 -19.53 13.46 -6.21
C ALA A 114 -18.42 14.50 -5.94
N GLU A 115 -18.84 15.77 -5.86
CA GLU A 115 -18.11 16.96 -5.36
C GLU A 115 -17.32 17.85 -6.34
N ALA A 116 -17.18 17.53 -7.62
CA ALA A 116 -16.69 18.53 -8.59
C ALA A 116 -17.73 19.61 -8.94
N ALA A 117 -18.95 19.51 -8.41
CA ALA A 117 -20.05 20.45 -8.63
C ALA A 117 -20.55 21.11 -7.33
N GLY A 118 -19.62 21.51 -6.45
CA GLY A 118 -19.92 22.48 -5.37
C GLY A 118 -20.32 23.87 -5.88
N GLY A 119 -20.46 24.07 -7.19
CA GLY A 119 -21.19 25.20 -7.75
C GLY A 119 -22.68 24.90 -7.71
N ALA A 120 -23.42 25.68 -6.90
CA ALA A 120 -24.88 25.74 -6.92
C ALA A 120 -25.38 26.11 -8.33
N ALA A 121 -25.44 25.13 -9.22
CA ALA A 121 -26.11 25.27 -10.50
C ALA A 121 -27.61 25.24 -10.21
N ALA A 122 -28.19 26.43 -10.25
CA ALA A 122 -29.63 26.64 -10.21
C ALA A 122 -30.33 25.57 -11.06
N SER A 123 -31.20 24.81 -10.41
CA SER A 123 -32.00 23.75 -11.00
C SER A 123 -32.98 24.35 -11.99
N GLY A 124 -32.53 24.57 -13.23
CA GLY A 124 -33.39 24.90 -14.35
C GLY A 124 -34.10 23.64 -14.84
N PRO A 125 -35.44 23.55 -14.78
CA PRO A 125 -36.18 22.43 -15.33
C PRO A 125 -36.19 22.55 -16.86
N GLY A 126 -35.32 21.82 -17.57
CA GLY A 126 -35.38 21.89 -19.04
C GLY A 126 -34.45 21.04 -19.90
N SER A 127 -33.41 20.36 -19.40
CA SER A 127 -32.49 19.62 -20.29
C SER A 127 -32.26 18.17 -19.84
N ALA A 128 -33.22 17.30 -20.16
CA ALA A 128 -33.20 15.88 -19.84
C ALA A 128 -32.49 15.00 -20.89
N ALA A 129 -31.71 15.56 -21.84
CA ALA A 129 -31.17 14.80 -22.97
C ALA A 129 -29.62 14.79 -23.11
N GLY A 130 -28.86 15.49 -22.25
CA GLY A 130 -27.41 15.67 -22.44
C GLY A 130 -26.47 15.02 -21.41
N GLY A 131 -26.95 14.63 -20.22
CA GLY A 131 -26.08 14.27 -19.09
C GLY A 131 -25.37 12.91 -19.18
N GLY A 132 -25.96 11.93 -19.89
CA GLY A 132 -25.44 10.56 -19.89
C GLY A 132 -24.16 10.32 -20.71
N ALA A 133 -23.81 11.22 -21.62
CA ALA A 133 -22.63 11.06 -22.48
C ALA A 133 -21.32 11.37 -21.73
N ILE A 134 -21.33 12.38 -20.85
CA ILE A 134 -20.14 12.81 -20.10
C ILE A 134 -19.80 11.81 -18.99
N GLU A 135 -20.80 11.16 -18.39
CA GLU A 135 -20.60 10.21 -17.29
C GLU A 135 -20.08 8.84 -17.79
N ARG A 136 -20.53 8.37 -18.97
CA ARG A 136 -19.97 7.16 -19.60
C ARG A 136 -18.51 7.33 -20.05
N GLN A 137 -18.08 8.56 -20.30
CA GLN A 137 -16.70 8.88 -20.70
C GLN A 137 -15.67 8.74 -19.58
N ARG A 138 -16.09 8.55 -18.32
CA ARG A 138 -15.16 8.45 -17.18
C ARG A 138 -14.70 7.03 -16.84
N ARG A 139 -15.26 6.00 -17.48
CA ARG A 139 -14.90 4.60 -17.20
C ARG A 139 -13.59 4.23 -17.88
N THR A 140 -12.69 3.63 -17.11
CA THR A 140 -11.39 3.17 -17.58
C THR A 140 -11.52 1.79 -18.22
N TRP A 141 -10.48 1.35 -18.95
CA TRP A 141 -10.44 0.02 -19.54
C TRP A 141 -9.81 -1.00 -18.59
N GLY A 142 -10.61 -1.99 -18.22
CA GLY A 142 -10.17 -3.19 -17.50
C GLY A 142 -10.37 -4.46 -18.30
N LEU A 143 -9.75 -5.53 -17.83
CA LEU A 143 -10.07 -6.87 -18.32
C LEU A 143 -11.45 -7.30 -17.81
N ARG A 144 -12.17 -8.02 -18.66
CA ARG A 144 -13.40 -8.71 -18.27
C ARG A 144 -13.10 -9.81 -17.27
N ASP A 145 -14.08 -10.14 -16.43
CA ASP A 145 -14.00 -11.20 -15.44
C ASP A 145 -13.61 -12.56 -16.06
N GLU A 146 -14.13 -12.91 -17.24
CA GLU A 146 -13.76 -14.16 -17.90
C GLU A 146 -12.30 -14.17 -18.34
N ALA A 147 -11.76 -13.01 -18.74
CA ALA A 147 -10.35 -12.90 -19.12
C ALA A 147 -9.44 -13.01 -17.90
N LEU A 148 -9.81 -12.39 -16.77
CA LEU A 148 -9.11 -12.52 -15.49
C LEU A 148 -9.16 -13.95 -14.95
N ALA A 149 -10.32 -14.61 -15.00
CA ALA A 149 -10.48 -16.00 -14.58
C ALA A 149 -9.61 -16.95 -15.43
N ARG A 150 -9.59 -16.77 -16.75
CA ARG A 150 -8.68 -17.52 -17.65
C ARG A 150 -7.22 -17.24 -17.31
N PHE A 151 -6.85 -15.97 -17.08
CA PHE A 151 -5.49 -15.59 -16.71
C PHE A 151 -5.04 -16.29 -15.41
N ALA A 152 -5.91 -16.30 -14.39
CA ALA A 152 -5.67 -16.95 -13.12
C ALA A 152 -5.46 -18.46 -13.29
N ALA A 153 -6.33 -19.13 -14.07
CA ALA A 153 -6.31 -20.58 -14.27
C ALA A 153 -5.20 -21.08 -15.22
N THR A 154 -4.69 -20.24 -16.12
CA THR A 154 -3.73 -20.68 -17.16
C THR A 154 -2.30 -20.63 -16.65
N ASP A 155 -1.53 -21.71 -16.74
CA ASP A 155 -0.09 -21.73 -16.50
C ASP A 155 0.69 -21.12 -17.68
N LEU A 156 0.45 -19.83 -17.93
CA LEU A 156 1.12 -19.07 -18.97
C LEU A 156 2.63 -19.00 -18.65
N PRO A 157 3.54 -19.43 -19.55
CA PRO A 157 4.98 -19.40 -19.27
C PRO A 157 5.48 -18.03 -18.82
N ALA A 158 5.00 -16.94 -19.44
CA ALA A 158 5.35 -15.58 -19.04
C ALA A 158 4.84 -15.20 -17.62
N LYS A 159 3.70 -15.74 -17.19
CA LYS A 159 3.19 -15.57 -15.82
C LYS A 159 4.09 -16.29 -14.81
N LEU A 160 4.42 -17.55 -15.09
CA LEU A 160 5.31 -18.35 -14.25
C LEU A 160 6.71 -17.74 -14.18
N GLU A 161 7.19 -17.15 -15.27
CA GLU A 161 8.47 -16.45 -15.29
C GLU A 161 8.49 -15.25 -14.33
N VAL A 162 7.44 -14.41 -14.34
CA VAL A 162 7.31 -13.31 -13.36
C VAL A 162 7.33 -13.83 -11.91
N HIS A 163 6.59 -14.91 -11.63
CA HIS A 163 6.57 -15.52 -10.30
C HIS A 163 7.95 -16.05 -9.91
N SER A 164 8.66 -16.73 -10.81
CA SER A 164 10.01 -17.23 -10.58
C SER A 164 11.01 -16.11 -10.32
N ARG A 165 10.92 -14.99 -11.05
CA ARG A 165 11.76 -13.81 -10.82
C ARG A 165 11.51 -13.21 -9.44
N LEU A 166 10.25 -13.09 -9.00
CA LEU A 166 9.93 -12.65 -7.63
C LEU A 166 10.52 -13.58 -6.57
N ALA A 167 10.39 -14.90 -6.75
CA ALA A 167 10.93 -15.89 -5.81
C ALA A 167 12.47 -15.86 -5.74
N ARG A 168 13.14 -15.58 -6.86
CA ARG A 168 14.60 -15.35 -6.92
C ARG A 168 15.01 -14.02 -6.31
N LEU A 169 14.18 -12.99 -6.47
CA LEU A 169 14.44 -11.65 -5.97
C LEU A 169 14.34 -11.56 -4.44
N TYR A 170 13.48 -12.38 -3.82
CA TYR A 170 13.29 -12.45 -2.36
C TYR A 170 13.37 -13.89 -1.87
N PRO A 171 14.58 -14.49 -1.83
CA PRO A 171 14.76 -15.87 -1.40
C PRO A 171 14.38 -16.11 0.08
N GLU A 172 14.29 -15.07 0.90
CA GLU A 172 13.85 -15.12 2.30
C GLU A 172 12.31 -15.13 2.45
N ALA A 173 11.58 -14.95 1.35
CA ALA A 173 10.13 -14.78 1.37
C ALA A 173 9.39 -15.81 0.52
N VAL A 174 8.10 -15.91 0.79
CA VAL A 174 7.14 -16.63 -0.02
C VAL A 174 6.05 -15.66 -0.43
N PHE A 175 5.79 -15.59 -1.73
CA PHE A 175 4.68 -14.83 -2.27
C PHE A 175 3.48 -15.73 -2.48
N ALA A 176 2.30 -15.21 -2.17
CA ALA A 176 1.01 -15.77 -2.52
C ALA A 176 0.13 -14.68 -3.14
N HIS A 177 -0.88 -15.06 -3.92
CA HIS A 177 -1.91 -14.11 -4.31
C HIS A 177 -2.70 -13.66 -3.08
N MET A 178 -3.11 -12.40 -3.06
CA MET A 178 -4.00 -11.88 -2.02
C MET A 178 -5.28 -12.74 -1.94
N PRO A 179 -5.78 -13.07 -0.74
CA PRO A 179 -6.96 -13.93 -0.58
C PRO A 179 -8.25 -13.12 -0.79
N SER A 180 -8.44 -12.60 -2.01
CA SER A 180 -9.56 -11.74 -2.40
C SER A 180 -10.92 -12.28 -1.96
N HIS A 181 -11.16 -13.55 -2.25
CA HIS A 181 -12.37 -14.28 -1.90
C HIS A 181 -12.63 -14.34 -0.39
N GLU A 182 -11.58 -14.46 0.43
CA GLU A 182 -11.75 -14.42 1.88
C GLU A 182 -12.08 -13.00 2.35
N ILE A 183 -11.38 -11.99 1.83
CA ILE A 183 -11.58 -10.59 2.24
C ILE A 183 -12.97 -10.09 1.84
N GLN A 184 -13.47 -10.48 0.68
CA GLN A 184 -14.74 -9.99 0.10
C GLN A 184 -15.99 -10.78 0.52
N ALA A 185 -15.85 -11.94 1.16
CA ALA A 185 -16.97 -12.88 1.41
C ALA A 185 -18.19 -12.29 2.14
N HIS A 186 -18.03 -11.21 2.91
CA HIS A 186 -19.13 -10.58 3.65
C HIS A 186 -19.85 -9.45 2.90
N ALA A 187 -19.26 -8.89 1.84
CA ALA A 187 -19.92 -7.87 1.03
C ALA A 187 -21.11 -8.45 0.24
N GLN A 188 -21.03 -9.75 -0.10
CA GLN A 188 -22.12 -10.50 -0.70
C GLN A 188 -23.05 -11.00 0.43
N GLY A 189 -23.81 -10.09 1.04
CA GLY A 189 -24.81 -10.47 2.03
C GLY A 189 -25.73 -11.58 1.50
N PRO A 190 -26.30 -12.42 2.38
CA PRO A 190 -27.13 -13.57 2.01
C PRO A 190 -28.44 -13.23 1.26
N GLY A 191 -28.65 -11.98 0.85
CA GLY A 191 -29.82 -11.49 0.13
C GLY A 191 -29.60 -11.17 -1.36
N GLY A 192 -28.40 -11.33 -1.91
CA GLY A 192 -28.08 -11.03 -3.32
C GLY A 192 -28.24 -12.20 -4.31
N GLY A 193 -28.77 -13.34 -3.86
CA GLY A 193 -29.07 -14.47 -4.73
C GLY A 193 -30.28 -14.16 -5.63
N GLY A 194 -30.16 -14.45 -6.91
CA GLY A 194 -31.20 -14.23 -7.90
C GLY A 194 -32.56 -14.84 -7.56
N SER A 195 -33.57 -14.27 -8.21
CA SER A 195 -34.96 -14.75 -8.32
C SER A 195 -35.14 -16.27 -8.19
N GLU A 196 -35.51 -16.73 -7.00
CA GLU A 196 -36.34 -17.92 -6.82
C GLU A 196 -37.25 -17.76 -5.58
N ALA A 197 -38.56 -17.85 -5.84
CA ALA A 197 -39.71 -18.08 -4.95
C ALA A 197 -39.73 -17.52 -3.51
N ALA A 198 -40.72 -16.65 -3.28
CA ALA A 198 -41.09 -16.05 -2.01
C ALA A 198 -41.48 -17.04 -0.89
N GLY A 199 -41.09 -16.70 0.35
CA GLY A 199 -41.65 -17.21 1.60
C GLY A 199 -41.48 -16.19 2.74
N PRO A 200 -42.42 -16.06 3.70
CA PRO A 200 -42.52 -14.90 4.57
C PRO A 200 -41.51 -14.92 5.72
N ARG A 201 -40.86 -13.77 5.94
CA ARG A 201 -39.88 -13.53 7.02
C ARG A 201 -40.57 -13.16 8.34
N ARG A 202 -40.08 -13.71 9.46
CA ARG A 202 -40.31 -13.22 10.84
C ARG A 202 -39.05 -12.50 11.32
N GLY A 203 -39.25 -11.33 11.94
CA GLY A 203 -38.19 -10.41 12.35
C GLY A 203 -37.49 -10.80 13.66
N GLY A 204 -36.27 -10.29 13.80
CA GLY A 204 -35.50 -10.26 15.04
C GLY A 204 -34.54 -9.07 15.00
N ALA A 205 -34.72 -8.14 15.94
CA ALA A 205 -33.87 -6.97 16.14
C ALA A 205 -32.56 -7.36 16.83
N GLY A 206 -31.45 -6.74 16.42
CA GLY A 206 -30.15 -6.86 17.09
C GLY A 206 -29.42 -5.52 17.05
N GLU A 207 -29.21 -4.94 18.23
CA GLU A 207 -28.51 -3.68 18.47
C GLU A 207 -27.02 -3.80 18.11
N GLY A 208 -26.53 -2.91 17.25
CA GLY A 208 -25.11 -2.74 16.92
C GLY A 208 -24.48 -1.61 17.73
N ARG A 209 -23.34 -1.89 18.37
CA ARG A 209 -22.51 -0.89 19.06
C ARG A 209 -21.51 -0.27 18.08
N ASP A 210 -21.57 1.06 17.92
CA ASP A 210 -20.64 1.85 17.11
C ASP A 210 -19.26 1.98 17.75
N ALA A 211 -18.22 1.60 17.02
CA ALA A 211 -16.83 1.88 17.34
C ALA A 211 -16.34 3.08 16.50
N LYS A 212 -16.15 4.24 17.16
CA LYS A 212 -15.58 5.46 16.56
C LYS A 212 -14.16 5.22 16.04
N ARG A 213 -13.94 5.52 14.75
CA ARG A 213 -12.61 5.72 14.14
C ARG A 213 -11.86 6.85 14.86
N PRO A 214 -10.57 6.68 15.25
CA PRO A 214 -9.73 7.81 15.58
C PRO A 214 -9.34 8.54 14.28
N ARG A 215 -9.79 9.79 14.14
CA ARG A 215 -9.15 10.74 13.23
C ARG A 215 -7.71 10.93 13.72
N LEU A 216 -6.73 10.64 12.87
CA LEU A 216 -5.36 11.07 13.08
C LEU A 216 -5.33 12.60 13.02
N ALA A 217 -5.39 13.23 14.20
CA ALA A 217 -5.15 14.65 14.33
C ALA A 217 -3.67 14.91 14.01
N GLY A 218 -3.41 15.55 12.88
CA GLY A 218 -2.11 16.13 12.58
C GLY A 218 -1.79 17.15 13.68
N ALA A 219 -0.77 16.87 14.49
CA ALA A 219 -0.19 17.86 15.37
C ALA A 219 0.59 18.85 14.51
N GLU A 220 -0.01 20.00 14.22
CA GLU A 220 0.72 21.15 13.71
C GLU A 220 1.65 21.68 14.80
N ALA A 221 2.91 21.25 14.76
CA ALA A 221 3.97 21.91 15.48
C ALA A 221 4.47 23.09 14.63
N GLY A 222 3.98 24.28 14.95
CA GLY A 222 4.53 25.53 14.44
C GLY A 222 5.99 25.69 14.88
N ALA A 223 6.89 25.87 13.91
CA ALA A 223 8.24 26.37 14.14
C ALA A 223 8.54 27.44 13.09
N ALA A 224 8.57 28.69 13.55
CA ALA A 224 8.99 29.86 12.80
C ALA A 224 10.45 30.21 13.12
N ALA A 225 11.10 30.87 12.14
CA ALA A 225 12.41 31.54 12.14
C ALA A 225 13.65 30.62 12.08
N ALA A 226 14.73 30.92 11.34
CA ALA A 226 15.15 32.16 10.68
C ALA A 226 16.00 31.88 9.43
N ALA A 227 15.78 32.64 8.36
CA ALA A 227 16.70 32.79 7.25
C ALA A 227 17.25 34.21 7.26
N GLY A 228 18.55 34.36 7.47
CA GLY A 228 19.33 35.49 6.94
C GLY A 228 20.01 35.01 5.65
N GLY A 229 20.26 35.80 4.62
CA GLY A 229 20.25 37.25 4.45
C GLY A 229 21.32 37.59 3.41
N GLY A 230 20.96 38.44 2.44
CA GLY A 230 21.86 39.02 1.41
C GLY A 230 21.52 38.54 -0.01
N GLY A 231 21.22 39.37 -1.00
CA GLY A 231 21.11 40.83 -1.10
C GLY A 231 20.86 41.22 -2.58
N GLU A 232 20.24 42.40 -2.78
CA GLU A 232 20.49 43.41 -3.86
C GLU A 232 20.31 42.96 -5.33
N GLU A 233 19.58 43.59 -6.26
CA GLU A 233 18.96 44.90 -6.50
C GLU A 233 17.82 44.63 -7.53
N GLY A 234 16.62 45.22 -7.44
CA GLY A 234 16.32 46.55 -7.96
C GLY A 234 15.50 46.47 -9.26
N SER A 235 14.20 46.83 -9.21
CA SER A 235 13.48 47.51 -10.31
C SER A 235 12.06 47.85 -9.88
N ASP A 236 11.77 49.14 -9.96
CA ASP A 236 10.52 49.82 -9.64
C ASP A 236 9.35 49.38 -10.55
N GLY A 237 8.13 49.49 -10.01
CA GLY A 237 6.88 49.24 -10.73
C GLY A 237 5.66 49.54 -9.86
N ASP A 238 5.30 50.82 -9.83
CA ASP A 238 4.14 51.39 -9.14
C ASP A 238 2.80 50.73 -9.53
N GLY A 239 1.92 50.57 -8.54
CA GLY A 239 0.56 50.05 -8.73
C GLY A 239 -0.32 50.28 -7.50
N GLU A 240 -0.80 51.50 -7.36
CA GLU A 240 -1.77 51.95 -6.36
C GLU A 240 -3.15 51.25 -6.51
N GLY A 241 -3.83 51.09 -5.37
CA GLY A 241 -5.27 50.77 -5.28
C GLY A 241 -5.53 49.49 -4.50
N GLY A 242 -6.32 49.45 -3.43
CA GLY A 242 -7.19 50.44 -2.82
C GLY A 242 -7.81 49.80 -1.58
N SER A 243 -7.98 50.61 -0.56
CA SER A 243 -8.55 50.34 0.76
C SER A 243 -9.97 49.77 0.74
N GLY A 244 -10.27 48.90 1.70
CA GLY A 244 -11.65 48.48 1.99
C GLY A 244 -11.77 47.69 3.29
N LEU A 245 -11.66 48.39 4.43
CA LEU A 245 -12.05 47.90 5.75
C LEU A 245 -13.57 47.71 5.82
N ALA A 246 -14.03 46.61 6.39
CA ALA A 246 -15.35 46.52 7.01
C ALA A 246 -15.33 45.49 8.15
N GLU A 247 -15.25 46.02 9.37
CA GLU A 247 -15.65 45.33 10.59
C GLU A 247 -17.19 45.28 10.67
N GLY A 248 -17.70 44.18 11.20
CA GLY A 248 -19.10 43.96 11.57
C GLY A 248 -19.29 42.45 11.74
N GLY A 249 -19.79 41.89 12.83
CA GLY A 249 -20.70 42.39 13.85
C GLY A 249 -21.50 41.14 14.26
N GLY A 250 -21.58 40.86 15.56
CA GLY A 250 -22.07 39.59 16.09
C GLY A 250 -23.52 39.26 15.73
N GLY A 251 -23.81 37.96 15.69
CA GLY A 251 -25.14 37.40 15.58
C GLY A 251 -25.10 35.94 16.05
N ARG A 252 -25.51 35.74 17.31
CA ARG A 252 -25.67 34.44 17.96
C ARG A 252 -27.08 33.96 17.62
N GLU A 253 -27.22 32.89 16.83
CA GLU A 253 -28.49 32.20 16.64
C GLU A 253 -28.38 30.76 17.15
N GLU A 254 -29.21 30.49 18.15
CA GLU A 254 -29.53 29.19 18.69
C GLU A 254 -30.62 28.53 17.84
N GLY A 255 -30.58 27.20 17.73
CA GLY A 255 -31.79 26.38 17.63
C GLY A 255 -32.18 25.91 16.23
N GLY A 256 -31.74 24.70 15.88
CA GLY A 256 -32.23 23.98 14.70
C GLY A 256 -31.81 22.51 14.72
N SER A 257 -32.29 21.74 15.70
CA SER A 257 -32.12 20.29 15.73
C SER A 257 -33.12 19.64 14.78
N GLY A 258 -32.72 19.52 13.51
CA GLY A 258 -33.38 18.66 12.52
C GLY A 258 -32.64 17.33 12.47
N GLY A 259 -33.27 16.26 12.95
CA GLY A 259 -32.75 14.91 12.84
C GLY A 259 -32.83 14.42 11.40
N ASP A 260 -31.69 14.50 10.70
CA ASP A 260 -31.48 13.83 9.42
C ASP A 260 -30.95 12.43 9.70
N SER A 261 -31.88 11.48 9.75
CA SER A 261 -31.63 10.08 10.02
C SER A 261 -31.43 9.32 8.71
N GLY A 262 -30.20 8.84 8.49
CA GLY A 262 -29.95 7.59 7.80
C GLY A 262 -29.49 7.70 6.35
N ASP A 263 -28.47 8.51 6.06
CA ASP A 263 -27.56 8.14 4.97
C ASP A 263 -26.71 6.98 5.49
N ASP A 264 -27.18 5.75 5.24
CA ASP A 264 -26.37 4.52 5.39
C ASP A 264 -25.26 4.59 4.34
N GLY A 265 -24.28 5.45 4.60
CA GLY A 265 -23.06 5.61 3.83
C GLY A 265 -22.27 4.32 3.91
N GLY A 266 -22.68 3.36 3.07
CA GLY A 266 -22.04 2.07 2.93
C GLY A 266 -20.55 2.31 2.72
N ALA A 267 -19.74 1.82 3.67
CA ALA A 267 -18.30 1.98 3.59
C ALA A 267 -17.83 1.53 2.19
N PRO A 268 -16.97 2.31 1.52
CA PRO A 268 -16.54 2.01 0.17
C PRO A 268 -16.02 0.57 0.11
N ALA A 269 -16.60 -0.22 -0.79
CA ALA A 269 -16.20 -1.61 -0.97
C ALA A 269 -14.73 -1.65 -1.41
N VAL A 270 -13.90 -2.37 -0.66
CA VAL A 270 -12.48 -2.58 -1.01
C VAL A 270 -12.43 -3.57 -2.18
N ASP A 271 -11.90 -3.13 -3.32
CA ASP A 271 -11.65 -4.04 -4.44
C ASP A 271 -10.36 -4.84 -4.19
N CYS A 272 -10.57 -6.09 -3.76
CA CYS A 272 -9.52 -7.03 -3.44
C CYS A 272 -9.14 -7.94 -4.60
N ALA A 273 -9.43 -7.61 -5.86
CA ALA A 273 -9.04 -8.46 -7.00
C ALA A 273 -7.55 -8.88 -6.94
N GLN A 274 -7.27 -10.18 -7.18
CA GLN A 274 -5.90 -10.71 -7.18
C GLN A 274 -5.03 -10.14 -8.31
N TRP A 275 -5.69 -9.70 -9.38
CA TRP A 275 -5.10 -9.22 -10.61
C TRP A 275 -5.88 -8.00 -11.05
N VAL A 276 -5.16 -6.97 -11.49
CA VAL A 276 -5.76 -5.80 -12.14
C VAL A 276 -4.98 -5.54 -13.41
N ALA A 277 -5.67 -5.31 -14.51
CA ALA A 277 -5.04 -4.97 -15.78
C ALA A 277 -5.68 -3.70 -16.32
N ASN A 278 -4.83 -2.78 -16.76
CA ASN A 278 -5.23 -1.47 -17.25
C ASN A 278 -4.74 -1.29 -18.68
N ALA A 279 -5.63 -0.80 -19.55
CA ALA A 279 -5.31 -0.36 -20.89
C ALA A 279 -5.70 1.11 -21.06
N ALA A 280 -5.04 1.97 -20.27
CA ALA A 280 -5.36 3.39 -20.20
C ALA A 280 -5.22 4.05 -21.57
N VAL A 281 -6.17 4.91 -21.92
CA VAL A 281 -6.16 5.72 -23.15
C VAL A 281 -6.28 7.20 -22.83
N ALA A 282 -5.97 8.06 -23.80
CA ALA A 282 -6.12 9.49 -23.62
C ALA A 282 -7.57 9.87 -23.26
N GLY A 283 -7.73 10.73 -22.25
CA GLY A 283 -9.03 11.15 -21.73
C GLY A 283 -9.59 10.31 -20.58
N ASP A 284 -8.98 9.16 -20.26
CA ASP A 284 -9.35 8.39 -19.06
C ASP A 284 -9.06 9.22 -17.78
N ALA A 285 -9.77 8.90 -16.69
CA ALA A 285 -9.59 9.55 -15.39
C ALA A 285 -9.42 8.50 -14.29
N PHE A 286 -8.42 8.70 -13.43
CA PHE A 286 -8.10 7.79 -12.33
C PHE A 286 -8.06 8.56 -11.01
N SER A 287 -8.69 8.03 -9.97
CA SER A 287 -8.61 8.58 -8.60
C SER A 287 -7.38 8.11 -7.85
N TRP A 288 -6.94 8.94 -6.90
CA TRP A 288 -6.05 8.49 -5.83
C TRP A 288 -6.74 7.41 -5.00
N HIS A 289 -6.04 6.32 -4.76
CA HIS A 289 -6.54 5.20 -3.97
C HIS A 289 -5.37 4.44 -3.32
N VAL A 290 -5.73 3.52 -2.42
CA VAL A 290 -4.86 2.44 -1.94
C VAL A 290 -5.38 1.13 -2.49
N ASP A 291 -4.50 0.17 -2.77
CA ASP A 291 -4.89 -1.14 -3.26
C ASP A 291 -5.56 -1.97 -2.16
N ALA A 292 -4.96 -1.97 -0.97
CA ALA A 292 -5.48 -2.57 0.24
C ALA A 292 -4.66 -2.12 1.45
N ASP A 293 -5.35 -1.96 2.58
CA ASP A 293 -4.74 -1.64 3.87
C ASP A 293 -5.22 -2.66 4.91
N PRO A 294 -4.33 -3.55 5.42
CA PRO A 294 -4.66 -4.56 6.42
C PRO A 294 -5.32 -4.01 7.69
N CYS A 295 -5.11 -2.73 8.04
CA CYS A 295 -5.75 -2.13 9.22
C CYS A 295 -7.19 -1.67 8.95
N SER A 296 -7.52 -1.48 7.67
CA SER A 296 -8.82 -0.99 7.17
C SER A 296 -9.67 -2.07 6.50
N LEU A 297 -9.20 -3.33 6.45
CA LEU A 297 -9.96 -4.44 5.85
C LEU A 297 -11.28 -4.71 6.60
N PRO A 298 -12.35 -5.09 5.87
CA PRO A 298 -13.62 -5.45 6.48
C PRO A 298 -13.52 -6.75 7.31
N ASP A 299 -14.53 -6.99 8.14
CA ASP A 299 -14.66 -8.25 8.87
C ASP A 299 -14.84 -9.40 7.88
N SER A 300 -13.91 -10.36 7.95
CA SER A 300 -13.74 -11.42 6.96
C SER A 300 -13.08 -12.65 7.60
N PRO A 301 -13.17 -13.84 6.98
CA PRO A 301 -12.34 -14.97 7.36
C PRO A 301 -10.85 -14.61 7.52
N TRP A 302 -10.32 -13.74 6.65
CA TRP A 302 -8.95 -13.24 6.76
C TRP A 302 -8.71 -12.42 8.04
N THR A 303 -9.51 -11.37 8.28
CA THR A 303 -9.32 -10.51 9.46
C THR A 303 -9.65 -11.22 10.77
N ARG A 304 -10.51 -12.24 10.78
CA ARG A 304 -10.70 -13.12 11.94
C ARG A 304 -9.48 -13.97 12.25
N ARG A 305 -8.79 -14.45 11.21
CA ARG A 305 -7.62 -15.33 11.35
C ARG A 305 -6.36 -14.55 11.72
N VAL A 306 -6.11 -13.42 11.05
CA VAL A 306 -4.86 -12.66 11.16
C VAL A 306 -5.00 -11.43 12.06
N GLY A 307 -6.22 -10.95 12.28
CA GLY A 307 -6.49 -9.66 12.90
C GLY A 307 -6.39 -8.51 11.89
N ARG A 308 -6.69 -7.31 12.36
CA ARG A 308 -6.31 -6.05 11.69
C ARG A 308 -4.97 -5.60 12.25
N TYR A 309 -4.07 -5.15 11.38
CA TYR A 309 -2.70 -4.80 11.75
C TYR A 309 -2.18 -3.74 10.78
N PHE A 310 -1.13 -3.00 11.18
CA PHE A 310 -0.47 -2.08 10.26
C PHE A 310 0.37 -2.87 9.26
N ASN A 311 0.31 -2.53 7.97
CA ASN A 311 1.17 -3.19 7.00
C ASN A 311 2.65 -3.09 7.43
N ARG A 312 3.45 -4.11 7.09
CA ARG A 312 4.85 -4.28 7.55
C ARG A 312 5.02 -4.45 9.07
N GLU A 313 3.95 -4.67 9.83
CA GLU A 313 4.10 -5.06 11.23
C GLU A 313 4.97 -6.32 11.29
N PRO A 314 6.00 -6.36 12.17
CA PRO A 314 6.90 -7.50 12.24
C PRO A 314 6.14 -8.82 12.31
N TRP A 315 6.64 -9.79 11.56
CA TRP A 315 6.07 -11.14 11.44
C TRP A 315 4.76 -11.20 10.64
N ARG A 316 4.00 -10.10 10.48
CA ARG A 316 2.71 -10.09 9.77
C ARG A 316 2.89 -10.25 8.27
N PRO A 317 1.90 -10.87 7.57
CA PRO A 317 1.92 -10.90 6.12
C PRO A 317 1.98 -9.47 5.56
N VAL A 318 2.86 -9.22 4.59
CA VAL A 318 3.02 -7.90 3.98
C VAL A 318 2.23 -7.82 2.70
N PHE A 319 1.36 -6.83 2.56
CA PHE A 319 0.56 -6.62 1.35
C PHE A 319 1.38 -5.82 0.33
N VAL A 320 1.59 -6.42 -0.85
CA VAL A 320 2.49 -5.91 -1.90
C VAL A 320 1.78 -5.92 -3.25
N SER A 321 1.89 -4.85 -4.02
CA SER A 321 1.53 -4.81 -5.44
C SER A 321 2.78 -4.91 -6.31
N LEU A 322 2.76 -5.81 -7.29
CA LEU A 322 3.71 -5.83 -8.40
C LEU A 322 2.99 -5.31 -9.65
N LEU A 323 3.35 -4.13 -10.13
CA LEU A 323 2.89 -3.55 -11.39
C LEU A 323 3.98 -3.74 -12.45
N VAL A 324 3.61 -4.20 -13.65
CA VAL A 324 4.51 -4.26 -14.81
C VAL A 324 3.95 -3.51 -16.01
N TYR A 325 4.83 -2.87 -16.77
CA TYR A 325 4.46 -2.15 -18.00
C TYR A 325 4.68 -3.05 -19.21
N LEU A 326 3.67 -3.17 -20.07
CA LEU A 326 3.64 -4.16 -21.13
C LEU A 326 3.90 -3.58 -22.52
N ASP A 327 4.00 -2.27 -22.67
CA ASP A 327 4.33 -1.64 -23.96
C ASP A 327 5.79 -1.86 -24.37
N ALA A 328 6.01 -2.16 -25.66
CA ALA A 328 7.35 -2.39 -26.23
C ALA A 328 8.21 -1.11 -26.28
N SER A 329 7.55 0.05 -26.34
CA SER A 329 8.14 1.38 -26.29
C SER A 329 7.15 2.33 -25.64
N TRP A 330 7.62 3.34 -24.92
CA TRP A 330 6.76 4.43 -24.44
C TRP A 330 7.55 5.75 -24.38
N PRO A 331 7.44 6.58 -25.44
CA PRO A 331 8.10 7.88 -25.50
C PRO A 331 7.72 8.80 -24.34
N ARG A 332 8.57 9.79 -24.04
CA ARG A 332 8.36 10.69 -22.89
C ARG A 332 7.10 11.55 -23.03
N GLY A 333 6.78 12.01 -24.23
CA GLY A 333 5.59 12.84 -24.46
C GLY A 333 4.26 12.06 -24.51
N HIS A 334 4.26 10.76 -24.20
CA HIS A 334 3.05 9.95 -24.15
C HIS A 334 2.42 9.90 -22.75
N ASP A 335 3.07 10.51 -21.74
CA ASP A 335 2.64 10.57 -20.33
C ASP A 335 2.33 9.17 -19.76
N ALA A 336 1.22 9.00 -19.04
CA ALA A 336 0.77 7.75 -18.41
C ALA A 336 1.68 7.21 -17.30
N GLU A 337 2.30 8.11 -16.55
CA GLU A 337 3.01 7.82 -15.31
C GLU A 337 2.08 7.24 -14.23
N THR A 338 2.60 6.27 -13.50
CA THR A 338 2.06 5.92 -12.18
C THR A 338 2.57 6.95 -11.17
N LEU A 339 1.67 7.64 -10.48
CA LEU A 339 1.99 8.63 -9.46
C LEU A 339 1.78 8.02 -8.08
N VAL A 340 2.73 8.23 -7.17
CA VAL A 340 2.63 7.83 -5.76
C VAL A 340 2.71 9.09 -4.89
N LEU A 341 1.78 9.23 -3.95
CA LEU A 341 1.61 10.40 -3.10
C LEU A 341 2.10 10.11 -1.68
N ASP A 342 2.88 11.02 -1.12
CA ASP A 342 3.13 11.11 0.32
C ASP A 342 2.02 11.96 0.96
N CYS A 343 1.06 11.32 1.60
CA CYS A 343 -0.13 11.99 2.15
C CYS A 343 0.21 12.98 3.27
N GLY A 344 1.28 12.73 4.02
CA GLY A 344 1.70 13.60 5.12
C GLY A 344 2.25 14.96 4.66
N THR A 345 2.66 15.08 3.40
CA THR A 345 3.16 16.34 2.83
C THR A 345 2.43 16.80 1.57
N ASP A 346 1.49 16.01 1.05
CA ASP A 346 0.80 16.22 -0.23
C ASP A 346 1.79 16.43 -1.40
N THR A 347 2.91 15.70 -1.37
CA THR A 347 3.91 15.70 -2.44
C THR A 347 4.06 14.30 -3.02
N GLY A 348 4.39 14.17 -4.30
CA GLY A 348 4.41 12.87 -4.96
C GLY A 348 5.61 12.66 -5.89
N VAL A 349 5.81 11.40 -6.25
CA VAL A 349 6.77 10.97 -7.26
C VAL A 349 6.02 10.36 -8.44
N PHE A 350 6.59 10.45 -9.64
CA PHE A 350 6.04 9.85 -10.84
C PHE A 350 6.96 8.78 -11.40
N ILE A 351 6.38 7.69 -11.90
CA ILE A 351 7.08 6.54 -12.45
C ILE A 351 6.65 6.35 -13.90
N ARG A 352 7.59 6.60 -14.81
CA ARG A 352 7.34 6.43 -16.25
C ARG A 352 7.14 4.96 -16.64
N PRO A 353 6.19 4.66 -17.55
CA PRO A 353 5.88 3.31 -18.00
C PRO A 353 6.89 2.80 -19.05
N LYS A 354 8.13 2.56 -18.62
CA LYS A 354 9.18 2.09 -19.53
C LYS A 354 9.01 0.60 -19.86
N PRO A 355 9.37 0.16 -21.08
CA PRO A 355 9.43 -1.26 -21.41
C PRO A 355 10.36 -2.01 -20.45
N GLY A 356 9.97 -3.23 -20.06
CA GLY A 356 10.79 -4.07 -19.18
C GLY A 356 10.77 -3.65 -17.70
N ARG A 357 10.05 -2.59 -17.34
CA ARG A 357 10.02 -2.04 -15.98
C ARG A 357 8.93 -2.71 -15.13
N ALA A 358 9.29 -2.94 -13.86
CA ALA A 358 8.37 -3.32 -12.80
C ALA A 358 8.39 -2.31 -11.65
N VAL A 359 7.28 -2.21 -10.93
CA VAL A 359 7.13 -1.44 -9.70
C VAL A 359 6.62 -2.39 -8.62
N LEU A 360 7.38 -2.50 -7.54
CA LEU A 360 6.96 -3.17 -6.31
C LEU A 360 6.62 -2.09 -5.29
N MET A 361 5.41 -2.11 -4.76
CA MET A 361 4.98 -1.14 -3.76
C MET A 361 4.15 -1.81 -2.68
N HIS A 362 4.16 -1.26 -1.47
CA HIS A 362 3.17 -1.67 -0.48
C HIS A 362 1.77 -1.24 -0.92
N GLN A 363 0.77 -2.09 -0.70
CA GLN A 363 -0.60 -1.84 -1.18
C GLN A 363 -1.31 -0.69 -0.48
N ASP A 364 -0.82 -0.28 0.69
CA ASP A 364 -1.29 0.87 1.45
C ASP A 364 -0.65 2.20 1.02
N ALA A 365 0.23 2.19 0.00
CA ALA A 365 0.76 3.41 -0.59
C ALA A 365 -0.30 4.07 -1.49
N VAL A 366 -0.58 5.37 -1.27
CA VAL A 366 -1.55 6.11 -2.06
C VAL A 366 -1.00 6.40 -3.45
N HIS A 367 -1.73 5.98 -4.48
CA HIS A 367 -1.27 6.12 -5.85
C HIS A 367 -2.44 6.33 -6.83
N ARG A 368 -2.09 6.77 -8.03
CA ARG A 368 -3.00 6.83 -9.19
C ARG A 368 -2.24 6.70 -10.50
N LEU A 369 -2.97 6.48 -11.58
CA LEU A 369 -2.45 6.54 -12.93
C LEU A 369 -2.77 7.91 -13.56
N SER A 370 -1.82 8.51 -14.27
CA SER A 370 -2.17 9.60 -15.21
C SER A 370 -2.67 9.01 -16.53
N PRO A 371 -3.61 9.65 -17.22
CA PRO A 371 -3.97 9.22 -18.56
C PRO A 371 -2.80 9.44 -19.53
N PRO A 372 -2.70 8.62 -20.58
CA PRO A 372 -1.87 8.93 -21.74
C PRO A 372 -2.20 10.30 -22.33
N SER A 373 -1.20 10.95 -22.92
CA SER A 373 -1.42 12.14 -23.74
C SER A 373 -2.16 11.81 -25.04
N LEU A 374 -2.79 12.81 -25.67
CA LEU A 374 -3.37 12.64 -27.01
C LEU A 374 -2.35 12.17 -28.05
N ALA A 375 -1.08 12.55 -27.89
CA ALA A 375 0.00 12.15 -28.79
C ALA A 375 0.31 10.65 -28.74
N ALA A 376 -0.12 9.94 -27.68
CA ALA A 376 0.11 8.51 -27.57
C ALA A 376 -0.64 7.72 -28.66
N GLY A 377 -1.87 8.13 -29.00
CA GLY A 377 -2.69 7.53 -30.06
C GLY A 377 -3.00 6.04 -29.89
N ARG A 378 -2.69 5.45 -28.73
CA ARG A 378 -2.86 4.02 -28.42
C ARG A 378 -2.94 3.78 -26.91
N PRO A 379 -3.43 2.61 -26.47
CA PRO A 379 -3.51 2.29 -25.06
C PRO A 379 -2.15 2.02 -24.44
N ARG A 380 -2.00 2.36 -23.16
CA ARG A 380 -0.89 1.99 -22.28
C ARG A 380 -1.30 0.77 -21.48
N TYR A 381 -0.61 -0.35 -21.67
CA TYR A 381 -0.94 -1.61 -21.01
C TYR A 381 -0.10 -1.84 -19.75
N SER A 382 -0.76 -2.22 -18.67
CA SER A 382 -0.10 -2.80 -17.50
C SER A 382 -0.88 -3.94 -16.88
N LEU A 383 -0.17 -4.76 -16.12
CA LEU A 383 -0.72 -5.81 -15.29
C LEU A 383 -0.19 -5.67 -13.87
N VAL A 384 -1.08 -5.84 -12.90
CA VAL A 384 -0.81 -5.74 -11.46
C VAL A 384 -1.13 -7.08 -10.82
N TRP A 385 -0.19 -7.60 -10.03
CA TRP A 385 -0.42 -8.68 -9.09
C TRP A 385 -0.66 -8.07 -7.72
N LYS A 386 -1.81 -8.36 -7.10
CA LYS A 386 -2.02 -8.09 -5.67
C LYS A 386 -1.57 -9.31 -4.88
N LEU A 387 -0.48 -9.14 -4.13
CA LEU A 387 0.27 -10.21 -3.46
C LEU A 387 0.28 -10.03 -1.95
N VAL A 388 0.50 -11.16 -1.27
CA VAL A 388 0.89 -11.23 0.14
C VAL A 388 2.27 -11.86 0.20
N MET A 389 3.17 -11.24 0.95
CA MET A 389 4.56 -11.66 1.14
C MET A 389 4.74 -12.15 2.58
N LEU A 390 5.24 -13.37 2.76
CA LEU A 390 5.42 -14.03 4.06
C LEU A 390 6.89 -14.39 4.29
N PRO A 391 7.40 -14.34 5.54
CA PRO A 391 8.72 -14.86 5.85
C PRO A 391 8.78 -16.37 5.63
N ARG A 392 9.85 -16.88 5.01
CA ARG A 392 10.00 -18.30 4.70
C ARG A 392 10.22 -19.16 5.96
N ASP A 393 10.90 -18.62 6.96
CA ASP A 393 11.17 -19.31 8.23
C ASP A 393 9.95 -19.40 9.16
N GLY A 394 8.81 -18.88 8.69
CA GLY A 394 7.54 -18.94 9.38
C GLY A 394 7.34 -17.89 10.46
N TRP A 395 6.15 -17.89 11.04
CA TRP A 395 5.73 -17.07 12.15
C TRP A 395 6.19 -17.73 13.46
N PRO A 396 6.84 -17.00 14.40
CA PRO A 396 7.14 -17.55 15.72
C PRO A 396 5.84 -17.93 16.41
N SER A 397 5.56 -19.24 16.54
CA SER A 397 4.27 -19.70 17.04
C SER A 397 3.97 -19.05 18.38
N SER A 398 2.81 -18.39 18.48
CA SER A 398 2.34 -17.66 19.67
C SER A 398 2.24 -18.51 20.94
N SER A 399 2.51 -19.81 20.84
CA SER A 399 2.57 -20.78 21.93
C SER A 399 3.90 -20.86 22.68
N GLY A 400 4.97 -20.19 22.22
CA GLY A 400 6.27 -20.16 22.90
C GLY A 400 6.41 -18.94 23.81
N GLY A 401 6.03 -19.07 25.08
CA GLY A 401 5.97 -17.96 26.03
C GLY A 401 7.30 -17.20 26.26
N GLY A 402 7.17 -15.87 26.39
CA GLY A 402 7.84 -15.10 27.44
C GLY A 402 9.36 -14.87 27.34
N GLY A 403 9.99 -15.06 26.18
CA GLY A 403 11.38 -14.64 25.99
C GLY A 403 11.49 -13.14 25.76
N SER A 404 11.70 -12.35 26.83
CA SER A 404 11.98 -10.91 26.74
C SER A 404 13.31 -10.65 26.02
N GLY A 405 13.27 -10.64 24.69
CA GLY A 405 14.40 -10.27 23.83
C GLY A 405 14.65 -8.77 23.94
N GLY A 406 15.65 -8.40 24.73
CA GLY A 406 16.04 -7.03 25.02
C GLY A 406 16.35 -6.22 23.75
N GLY A 407 15.83 -5.00 23.73
CA GLY A 407 16.14 -4.00 22.72
C GLY A 407 17.64 -3.69 22.69
N GLY A 408 18.27 -4.02 21.58
CA GLY A 408 19.63 -3.62 21.25
C GLY A 408 19.67 -3.28 19.77
N GLY A 409 19.53 -2.00 19.47
CA GLY A 409 19.59 -1.50 18.10
C GLY A 409 20.91 -1.82 17.42
N GLY A 410 20.85 -2.12 16.13
CA GLY A 410 21.99 -2.07 15.23
C GLY A 410 22.37 -3.42 14.64
N GLY A 411 21.98 -3.62 13.38
CA GLY A 411 22.72 -4.47 12.45
C GLY A 411 22.27 -5.92 12.36
N GLY A 412 21.36 -6.18 11.42
CA GLY A 412 21.32 -7.39 10.58
C GLY A 412 21.57 -8.74 11.25
N GLY A 413 20.51 -9.43 11.62
CA GLY A 413 20.56 -10.88 11.82
C GLY A 413 19.60 -11.37 12.89
N GLY A 414 18.54 -12.06 12.47
CA GLY A 414 17.74 -12.91 13.35
C GLY A 414 16.43 -12.27 13.81
N GLY A 415 15.48 -12.07 12.88
CA GLY A 415 14.14 -11.65 13.29
C GLY A 415 13.14 -11.30 12.18
N GLY A 416 12.95 -12.20 11.21
CA GLY A 416 11.78 -12.41 10.31
C GLY A 416 10.85 -11.29 9.83
N ALA A 417 11.24 -10.01 9.83
CA ALA A 417 10.50 -8.98 9.12
C ALA A 417 10.90 -8.98 7.63
N VAL A 418 9.94 -9.31 6.76
CA VAL A 418 10.14 -9.21 5.32
C VAL A 418 10.02 -7.75 4.89
N CYS A 419 10.91 -7.29 4.02
CA CYS A 419 10.94 -5.91 3.53
C CYS A 419 11.05 -5.88 2.00
N LEU A 420 10.35 -4.96 1.36
CA LEU A 420 10.53 -4.72 -0.07
C LEU A 420 11.94 -4.19 -0.39
N SER A 421 12.50 -3.29 0.43
CA SER A 421 13.87 -2.82 0.20
C SER A 421 14.87 -3.86 0.66
N ARG A 422 15.86 -4.16 -0.18
CA ARG A 422 16.95 -5.08 0.13
C ARG A 422 18.25 -4.33 0.42
N PRO A 423 19.12 -4.81 1.34
CA PRO A 423 20.36 -4.13 1.70
C PRO A 423 21.31 -3.86 0.52
N GLU A 424 21.39 -4.79 -0.43
CA GLU A 424 22.24 -4.68 -1.63
C GLU A 424 21.80 -3.57 -2.60
N TRP A 425 20.59 -3.01 -2.43
CA TRP A 425 20.10 -1.89 -3.24
C TRP A 425 20.46 -0.53 -2.65
N GLY A 426 21.24 -0.52 -1.57
CA GLY A 426 21.61 0.66 -0.84
C GLY A 426 20.47 1.17 0.05
N GLU A 427 20.77 2.26 0.75
CA GLU A 427 19.79 2.89 1.62
C GLU A 427 18.65 3.53 0.79
N PRO A 428 17.38 3.30 1.15
CA PRO A 428 16.27 3.98 0.51
C PRO A 428 16.39 5.49 0.61
N VAL A 429 15.99 6.18 -0.45
CA VAL A 429 15.76 7.64 -0.41
C VAL A 429 14.49 7.88 0.40
N TYR A 430 14.56 8.72 1.42
CA TYR A 430 13.40 9.09 2.22
C TYR A 430 12.84 10.39 1.65
N PHE A 431 11.53 10.40 1.38
CA PHE A 431 10.83 11.51 0.73
C PHE A 431 9.67 11.99 1.60
N GLY A 432 9.27 13.25 1.44
CA GLY A 432 8.12 13.83 2.14
C GLY A 432 8.17 13.63 3.66
N SER A 433 7.07 13.11 4.21
CA SER A 433 6.90 12.84 5.64
C SER A 433 7.92 11.82 6.17
N ALA A 434 8.32 10.84 5.35
CA ALA A 434 9.33 9.86 5.73
C ALA A 434 10.71 10.48 5.98
N ALA A 435 11.09 11.49 5.19
CA ALA A 435 12.35 12.22 5.41
C ALA A 435 12.33 12.96 6.75
N ARG A 436 11.21 13.62 7.06
CA ARG A 436 11.01 14.36 8.32
C ARG A 436 11.07 13.43 9.52
N LEU A 437 10.34 12.31 9.49
CA LEU A 437 10.35 11.33 10.57
C LEU A 437 11.73 10.73 10.78
N ARG A 438 12.44 10.38 9.70
CA ARG A 438 13.80 9.86 9.79
C ARG A 438 14.77 10.84 10.44
N ALA A 439 14.68 12.13 10.09
CA ALA A 439 15.50 13.17 10.70
C ALA A 439 15.21 13.29 12.22
N LEU A 440 13.94 13.29 12.61
CA LEU A 440 13.52 13.34 14.00
C LEU A 440 14.06 12.15 14.81
N VAL A 441 13.92 10.93 14.30
CA VAL A 441 14.41 9.71 14.95
C VAL A 441 15.92 9.75 15.15
N LYS A 442 16.67 10.19 14.13
CA LYS A 442 18.14 10.36 14.23
C LYS A 442 18.53 11.40 15.28
N SER A 443 17.82 12.54 15.31
CA SER A 443 18.06 13.59 16.31
C SER A 443 17.81 13.08 17.73
N ARG A 444 16.70 12.38 17.97
CA ARG A 444 16.41 11.76 19.29
C ARG A 444 17.41 10.71 19.69
N ALA A 445 17.88 9.88 18.76
CA ALA A 445 18.92 8.89 19.03
C ALA A 445 20.24 9.57 19.42
N ALA A 446 20.62 10.66 18.74
CA ALA A 446 21.82 11.43 19.08
C ALA A 446 21.71 12.12 20.45
N GLU A 447 20.56 12.71 20.77
CA GLU A 447 20.28 13.28 22.10
C GLU A 447 20.38 12.22 23.19
N GLY A 448 19.79 11.05 22.98
CA GLY A 448 19.85 9.92 23.92
C GLY A 448 21.29 9.41 24.13
N ALA A 449 22.07 9.32 23.05
CA ALA A 449 23.48 8.94 23.12
C ALA A 449 24.33 9.98 23.87
N ALA A 450 24.10 11.28 23.61
CA ALA A 450 24.77 12.36 24.32
C ALA A 450 24.41 12.39 25.81
N ALA A 451 23.14 12.20 26.15
CA ALA A 451 22.68 12.10 27.54
C ALA A 451 23.26 10.88 28.26
N ALA A 452 23.37 9.73 27.58
CA ALA A 452 24.01 8.53 28.12
C ALA A 452 25.51 8.75 28.36
N ALA A 453 26.21 9.42 27.45
CA ALA A 453 27.63 9.76 27.60
C ALA A 453 27.89 10.80 28.69
N ALA A 454 26.94 11.72 28.93
CA ALA A 454 27.02 12.73 29.98
C ALA A 454 26.68 12.20 31.39
N ARG A 455 26.09 11.00 31.52
CA ARG A 455 25.84 10.41 32.84
C ARG A 455 27.19 10.12 33.51
N PRO A 456 27.45 10.65 34.73
CA PRO A 456 28.67 10.33 35.43
C PRO A 456 28.79 8.81 35.58
N PRO A 457 30.00 8.23 35.45
CA PRO A 457 30.18 6.80 35.66
C PRO A 457 29.62 6.46 37.04
N ARG A 458 28.77 5.42 37.10
CA ARG A 458 28.26 4.95 38.39
C ARG A 458 29.47 4.75 39.30
N PRO A 459 29.50 5.34 40.51
CA PRO A 459 30.61 5.12 41.42
C PRO A 459 30.79 3.61 41.54
N LYS A 460 32.01 3.13 41.26
CA LYS A 460 32.34 1.73 41.51
C LYS A 460 31.97 1.49 42.95
N GLU A 461 30.94 0.67 43.21
CA GLU A 461 30.66 0.21 44.56
C GLU A 461 31.94 -0.48 45.02
N ALA A 462 32.73 0.26 45.79
CA ALA A 462 33.99 -0.20 46.33
C ALA A 462 33.64 -1.42 47.17
N GLY A 463 34.21 -2.57 46.82
CA GLY A 463 33.88 -3.88 47.38
C GLY A 463 33.59 -3.83 48.88
N GLY A 464 32.30 -3.74 49.19
CA GLY A 464 31.76 -3.88 50.53
C GLY A 464 31.40 -5.35 50.68
N GLY A 465 32.09 -6.02 51.60
CA GLY A 465 32.08 -7.46 51.77
C GLY A 465 30.71 -8.09 51.93
N ALA A 466 30.71 -9.42 51.78
CA ALA A 466 29.63 -10.35 52.03
C ALA A 466 28.68 -9.89 53.17
N ALA A 467 27.65 -9.13 52.82
CA ALA A 467 26.54 -8.85 53.71
C ALA A 467 25.55 -10.00 53.57
N ALA A 468 25.34 -10.69 54.69
CA ALA A 468 24.43 -11.80 54.85
C ALA A 468 23.05 -11.49 54.22
N ALA A 469 22.50 -12.50 53.54
CA ALA A 469 21.16 -12.50 52.98
C ALA A 469 20.14 -12.11 54.06
N SER A 470 19.70 -10.85 54.03
CA SER A 470 18.51 -10.43 54.77
C SER A 470 17.29 -10.93 53.99
N PRO A 471 16.34 -11.59 54.67
CA PRO A 471 15.13 -12.09 54.02
C PRO A 471 14.33 -10.92 53.45
N LEU A 472 13.93 -11.06 52.18
CA LEU A 472 13.02 -10.14 51.49
C LEU A 472 11.76 -9.90 52.35
N PRO A 473 11.35 -8.64 52.59
CA PRO A 473 10.05 -8.38 53.19
C PRO A 473 8.96 -8.90 52.25
N ALA A 474 8.02 -9.66 52.81
CA ALA A 474 6.86 -10.18 52.11
C ALA A 474 6.15 -9.06 51.33
N GLN A 475 6.09 -9.21 50.01
CA GLN A 475 5.29 -8.32 49.16
C GLN A 475 3.82 -8.46 49.58
N GLN A 476 3.28 -7.42 50.22
CA GLN A 476 1.85 -7.27 50.38
C GLN A 476 1.23 -7.07 49.00
N THR A 477 0.47 -8.07 48.55
CA THR A 477 -0.42 -7.98 47.40
C THR A 477 -1.58 -7.04 47.76
N ALA A 478 -1.48 -5.77 47.35
CA ALA A 478 -2.60 -4.85 47.41
C ALA A 478 -3.64 -5.26 46.35
N HIS A 479 -4.70 -5.92 46.81
CA HIS A 479 -5.96 -6.05 46.06
C HIS A 479 -6.49 -4.65 45.76
N THR A 480 -6.64 -4.32 44.48
CA THR A 480 -7.46 -3.18 44.04
C THR A 480 -8.79 -3.73 43.54
N ASP A 481 -9.76 -3.72 44.45
CA ASP A 481 -11.17 -3.86 44.10
C ASP A 481 -11.71 -2.53 43.56
N GLY A 482 -12.43 -2.62 42.43
CA GLY A 482 -13.50 -1.70 42.05
C GLY A 482 -13.08 -0.45 41.29
N PHE A 483 -13.46 -0.37 40.02
CA PHE A 483 -14.38 0.69 39.56
C PHE A 483 -14.97 0.30 38.20
N VAL A 484 -16.27 0.00 38.22
CA VAL A 484 -17.16 -0.04 37.04
C VAL A 484 -17.95 1.27 37.08
N LYS A 485 -17.85 2.06 36.01
CA LYS A 485 -18.96 2.80 35.39
C LYS A 485 -18.55 3.33 34.04
#